data_AF-A0A9D2AA50-F1
#
_entry.id   AF-A0A9D2AA50-F1
#
_cell.length_a   1.000
_cell.length_b   1.000
_cell.length_c   1.000
_cell.angle_alpha   90.00
_cell.angle_beta   90.00
_cell.angle_gamma   90.00
#
_symmetry.space_group_name_H-M   'P 1'
#
loop_
_entity.id
_entity.type
_entity.pdbx_description
1 polymer ?
#
loop_
_entity_poly.entity_id
_entity_poly.type
_entity_poly.pdbx_seq_one_letter_code
_entity_poly.pdbx_strand_id
1 'polypeptide(L)'
;MTVENQFSLSDHDEATKTLTEAVTGKIQYLQTLEKAVNEQDDRQVYELIDSKKYADEILKARHGAQDFENEKLVEDIRLQISAFLSKKLINYLNEMYPFFYFEETAPGNFQFYFGNWWGRRLFGTLDVLNVEFHFDKREYEKLSKAFELEFENKRLNSDAIERLSKENERLQNLIDSQDQRDQEKEKLRAQIKEISQEKVMPWESSKQKESKQKLVDQVSHLTELDEQANSAYRTIRDNEETILALSKEDTLIGYEKQSIVSKFGTFENFEAKNKTLYRDYIANLIASKE
;
A
#
# COMPACT_ATOMS: atom_id res chain seq x y z
N MET A 1 -56.98 17.60 43.96
CA MET A 1 -55.92 16.97 43.16
C MET A 1 -56.56 15.84 42.39
N THR A 2 -56.64 15.94 41.07
CA THR A 2 -56.66 14.79 40.15
C THR A 2 -56.37 15.35 38.77
N VAL A 3 -55.10 15.25 38.39
CA VAL A 3 -54.65 15.45 37.01
C VAL A 3 -54.96 14.13 36.30
N GLU A 4 -56.08 14.08 35.57
CA GLU A 4 -56.34 12.96 34.67
C GLU A 4 -55.51 13.14 33.40
N ASN A 5 -54.41 12.40 33.33
CA ASN A 5 -53.67 12.16 32.09
C ASN A 5 -54.58 11.41 31.10
N GLN A 6 -55.24 12.15 30.21
CA GLN A 6 -55.80 11.57 29.00
C GLN A 6 -54.67 11.36 27.98
N PHE A 7 -54.13 10.14 27.94
CA PHE A 7 -53.45 9.65 26.75
C PHE A 7 -54.51 9.49 25.65
N SER A 8 -54.58 10.46 24.75
CA SER A 8 -55.29 10.34 23.48
C SER A 8 -54.61 9.24 22.66
N LEU A 9 -55.26 8.09 22.50
CA LEU A 9 -54.85 7.09 21.51
C LEU A 9 -54.89 7.76 20.13
N SER A 10 -53.80 7.67 19.35
CA SER A 10 -53.77 8.21 18.00
C SER A 10 -54.95 7.67 17.20
N ASP A 11 -55.68 8.54 16.51
CA ASP A 11 -56.82 8.15 15.70
C ASP A 11 -56.37 7.15 14.62
N HIS A 12 -57.11 6.05 14.45
CA HIS A 12 -56.77 5.00 13.49
C HIS A 12 -56.68 5.57 12.07
N ASP A 13 -57.46 6.61 11.77
CA ASP A 13 -57.43 7.30 10.47
C ASP A 13 -56.12 8.08 10.27
N GLU A 14 -55.58 8.72 11.31
CA GLU A 14 -54.29 9.41 11.27
C GLU A 14 -53.13 8.41 11.12
N ALA A 15 -53.19 7.29 11.84
CA ALA A 15 -52.23 6.20 11.70
C ALA A 15 -52.27 5.58 10.29
N THR A 16 -53.47 5.39 9.74
CA THR A 16 -53.67 4.87 8.37
C THR A 16 -53.09 5.82 7.33
N LYS A 17 -53.32 7.13 7.47
CA LYS A 17 -52.77 8.14 6.57
C LYS A 17 -51.25 8.15 6.62
N THR A 18 -50.67 8.18 7.81
CA THR A 18 -49.20 8.20 8.02
C THR A 18 -48.54 6.96 7.40
N LEU A 19 -49.12 5.78 7.63
CA LEU A 19 -48.62 4.54 7.04
C LEU A 19 -48.72 4.55 5.50
N THR A 20 -49.84 5.03 4.96
CA THR A 20 -50.06 5.09 3.51
C THR A 20 -49.07 6.03 2.83
N GLU A 21 -48.79 7.19 3.43
CA GLU A 21 -47.79 8.15 2.94
C GLU A 21 -46.39 7.53 2.95
N ALA A 22 -46.00 6.86 4.03
CA ALA A 22 -44.71 6.19 4.12
C ALA A 22 -44.55 5.06 3.07
N VAL A 23 -45.55 4.20 2.90
CA VAL A 23 -45.53 3.11 1.90
C VAL A 23 -45.47 3.69 0.48
N THR A 24 -46.24 4.74 0.20
CA THR A 24 -46.24 5.41 -1.10
C THR A 24 -44.87 5.99 -1.44
N GLY A 25 -44.20 6.63 -0.48
CA GLY A 25 -42.84 7.15 -0.66
C GLY A 25 -41.85 6.04 -1.04
N LYS A 26 -41.90 4.89 -0.36
CA LYS A 26 -41.03 3.73 -0.66
C LYS A 26 -41.28 3.17 -2.07
N ILE A 27 -42.55 3.06 -2.47
CA ILE A 27 -42.91 2.60 -3.82
C ILE A 27 -42.38 3.57 -4.87
N GLN A 28 -42.55 4.88 -4.66
CA GLN A 28 -42.06 5.91 -5.59
C GLN A 28 -40.54 5.88 -5.72
N TYR A 29 -39.81 5.69 -4.62
CA TYR A 29 -38.36 5.53 -4.65
C TYR A 29 -37.95 4.33 -5.53
N LEU A 30 -38.52 3.15 -5.29
CA LEU A 30 -38.19 1.93 -6.05
C LEU A 30 -38.58 2.04 -7.52
N GLN A 31 -39.72 2.66 -7.84
CA GLN A 31 -40.13 2.94 -9.22
C GLN A 31 -39.17 3.90 -9.93
N THR A 32 -38.67 4.91 -9.21
CA THR A 32 -37.70 5.87 -9.75
C THR A 32 -36.36 5.17 -10.03
N LEU A 33 -35.91 4.30 -9.13
CA LEU A 33 -34.71 3.49 -9.32
C LEU A 33 -34.85 2.52 -10.50
N GLU A 34 -35.96 1.79 -10.57
CA GLU A 34 -36.25 0.87 -11.67
C GLU A 34 -36.23 1.59 -13.02
N LYS A 35 -36.86 2.77 -13.09
CA LYS A 35 -36.84 3.62 -14.28
C LYS A 35 -35.41 4.02 -14.65
N ALA A 36 -34.62 4.51 -13.68
CA ALA A 36 -33.24 4.92 -13.91
C ALA A 36 -32.37 3.76 -14.43
N VAL A 37 -32.54 2.55 -13.89
CA VAL A 37 -31.84 1.34 -14.37
C VAL A 37 -32.26 0.98 -15.81
N ASN A 38 -33.57 0.98 -16.09
CA ASN A 38 -34.10 0.67 -17.42
C ASN A 38 -33.66 1.68 -18.50
N GLU A 39 -33.57 2.96 -18.13
CA GLU A 39 -33.12 4.04 -19.01
C GLU A 39 -31.60 4.18 -19.07
N GLN A 40 -30.86 3.35 -18.32
CA GLN A 40 -29.40 3.45 -18.17
C GLN A 40 -28.94 4.83 -17.69
N ASP A 41 -29.71 5.48 -16.81
CA ASP A 41 -29.36 6.76 -16.19
C ASP A 41 -28.53 6.54 -14.91
N ASP A 42 -27.26 6.17 -15.08
CA ASP A 42 -26.30 5.94 -14.00
C ASP A 42 -26.26 7.12 -13.01
N ARG A 43 -26.40 8.36 -13.50
CA ARG A 43 -26.39 9.56 -12.66
C ARG A 43 -27.56 9.55 -11.67
N GLN A 44 -28.77 9.23 -12.15
CA GLN A 44 -29.94 9.14 -11.27
C GLN A 44 -29.82 7.97 -10.29
N VAL A 45 -29.18 6.87 -10.69
CA VAL A 45 -28.88 5.78 -9.75
C VAL A 45 -27.92 6.25 -8.65
N TYR A 46 -26.84 6.98 -8.97
CA TYR A 46 -25.94 7.56 -7.96
C TYR A 46 -26.65 8.52 -6.99
N GLU A 47 -27.57 9.34 -7.50
CA GLU A 47 -28.38 10.25 -6.67
C GLU A 47 -29.29 9.47 -5.70
N LEU A 48 -29.88 8.36 -6.13
CA LEU A 48 -30.82 7.58 -5.33
C LEU A 48 -30.17 6.69 -4.27
N ILE A 49 -28.92 6.25 -4.48
CA ILE A 49 -28.22 5.35 -3.55
C ILE A 49 -27.41 6.08 -2.49
N ASP A 50 -27.09 7.36 -2.71
CA ASP A 50 -26.42 8.23 -1.75
C ASP A 50 -26.80 9.69 -2.03
N SER A 51 -28.02 10.03 -1.62
CA SER A 51 -28.63 11.35 -1.83
C SER A 51 -27.84 12.47 -1.17
N LYS A 52 -27.21 12.17 -0.03
CA LYS A 52 -26.39 13.13 0.71
C LYS A 52 -25.08 13.42 -0.02
N LYS A 53 -24.30 12.40 -0.40
CA LYS A 53 -23.04 12.60 -1.12
C LYS A 53 -23.29 13.33 -2.43
N TYR A 54 -24.33 12.95 -3.16
CA TYR A 54 -24.72 13.62 -4.38
C TYR A 54 -25.07 15.11 -4.15
N ALA A 55 -25.86 15.40 -3.11
CA ALA A 55 -26.21 16.79 -2.76
C ALA A 55 -24.98 17.63 -2.35
N ASP A 56 -24.07 17.03 -1.56
CA ASP A 56 -22.89 17.70 -1.03
C ASP A 56 -21.84 17.96 -2.14
N GLU A 57 -21.53 16.96 -2.96
CA GLU A 57 -20.45 17.03 -3.95
C GLU A 57 -20.87 17.60 -5.31
N ILE A 58 -22.13 17.38 -5.72
CA ILE A 58 -22.64 17.78 -7.04
C ILE A 58 -23.50 19.04 -6.95
N LEU A 59 -24.54 19.03 -6.11
CA LEU A 59 -25.47 20.15 -5.99
C LEU A 59 -24.92 21.29 -5.11
N LYS A 60 -23.91 21.02 -4.29
CA LYS A 60 -23.35 21.93 -3.28
C LYS A 60 -24.43 22.49 -2.33
N ALA A 61 -25.49 21.72 -2.11
CA ALA A 61 -26.59 22.12 -1.25
C ALA A 61 -26.18 21.88 0.21
N ARG A 62 -26.01 22.95 1.00
CA ARG A 62 -25.56 22.88 2.41
C ARG A 62 -26.42 22.02 3.34
N HIS A 63 -27.63 21.61 2.90
CA HIS A 63 -28.61 20.82 3.66
C HIS A 63 -29.39 19.89 2.73
N GLY A 64 -28.71 19.07 1.92
CA GLY A 64 -29.38 17.98 1.22
C GLY A 64 -30.17 17.12 2.22
N ALA A 65 -31.47 16.97 2.03
CA ALA A 65 -32.27 16.09 2.86
C ALA A 65 -31.82 14.65 2.57
N GLN A 66 -31.25 14.00 3.57
CA GLN A 66 -30.76 12.64 3.42
C GLN A 66 -31.93 11.67 3.48
N ASP A 67 -32.09 10.84 2.44
CA ASP A 67 -33.17 9.88 2.33
C ASP A 67 -32.74 8.48 2.81
N PHE A 68 -32.13 8.42 4.00
CA PHE A 68 -31.61 7.18 4.59
C PHE A 68 -32.65 6.06 4.65
N GLU A 69 -33.92 6.40 4.87
CA GLU A 69 -34.97 5.41 5.04
C GLU A 69 -35.34 4.71 3.74
N ASN A 70 -35.23 5.40 2.60
CA ASN A 70 -35.42 4.79 1.29
C ASN A 70 -34.13 4.15 0.75
N GLU A 71 -32.95 4.71 1.03
CA GLU A 71 -31.66 4.12 0.66
C GLU A 71 -31.46 2.70 1.24
N LYS A 72 -31.98 2.44 2.46
CA LYS A 72 -31.97 1.10 3.07
C LYS A 72 -32.76 0.04 2.30
N LEU A 73 -33.71 0.45 1.45
CA LEU A 73 -34.54 -0.50 0.69
C LEU A 73 -33.75 -1.27 -0.37
N VAL A 74 -32.54 -0.81 -0.69
CA VAL A 74 -31.69 -1.37 -1.74
C VAL A 74 -30.35 -1.85 -1.20
N GLU A 75 -30.21 -1.92 0.12
CA GLU A 75 -28.97 -2.31 0.80
C GLU A 75 -28.56 -3.75 0.43
N ASP A 76 -29.54 -4.65 0.31
CA ASP A 76 -29.36 -6.06 -0.05
C ASP A 76 -29.02 -6.29 -1.54
N ILE A 77 -29.26 -5.29 -2.40
CA ILE A 77 -28.95 -5.35 -3.84
C ILE A 77 -27.78 -4.45 -4.27
N ARG A 78 -27.00 -3.91 -3.31
CA ARG A 78 -25.88 -3.00 -3.62
C ARG A 78 -24.83 -3.62 -4.56
N LEU A 79 -24.62 -4.93 -4.53
CA LEU A 79 -23.68 -5.60 -5.44
C LEU A 79 -24.17 -5.57 -6.89
N GLN A 80 -25.47 -5.75 -7.11
CA GLN A 80 -26.10 -5.68 -8.44
C GLN A 80 -26.07 -4.24 -8.95
N ILE A 81 -26.33 -3.27 -8.09
CA ILE A 81 -26.19 -1.84 -8.41
C ILE A 81 -24.74 -1.52 -8.79
N SER A 82 -23.77 -2.02 -8.01
CA SER A 82 -22.35 -1.86 -8.29
C SER A 82 -21.97 -2.45 -9.65
N ALA A 83 -22.42 -3.67 -9.94
CA ALA A 83 -22.18 -4.32 -11.23
C ALA A 83 -22.77 -3.52 -12.40
N PHE A 84 -23.98 -2.97 -12.23
CA PHE A 84 -24.62 -2.10 -13.21
C PHE A 84 -23.80 -0.82 -13.46
N LEU A 85 -23.46 -0.08 -12.40
CA LEU A 85 -22.73 1.19 -12.48
C LEU A 85 -21.29 1.04 -12.97
N SER A 86 -20.68 -0.14 -12.80
CA SER A 86 -19.28 -0.37 -13.17
C SER A 86 -19.00 -0.20 -14.66
N LYS A 87 -19.98 -0.43 -15.55
CA LYS A 87 -19.70 -0.54 -16.99
C LYS A 87 -19.21 0.77 -17.60
N LYS A 88 -19.92 1.87 -17.37
CA LYS A 88 -19.49 3.20 -17.84
C LYS A 88 -18.32 3.73 -17.01
N LEU A 89 -18.28 3.41 -15.72
CA LEU A 89 -17.21 3.85 -14.83
C LEU A 89 -15.86 3.28 -15.27
N ILE A 90 -15.75 1.97 -15.50
CA ILE A 90 -14.50 1.35 -15.91
C ILE A 90 -14.01 1.92 -17.25
N ASN A 91 -14.91 2.21 -18.20
CA ASN A 91 -14.53 2.87 -19.45
C ASN A 91 -13.94 4.26 -19.20
N TYR A 92 -14.61 5.08 -18.40
CA TYR A 92 -14.11 6.40 -18.00
C TYR A 92 -12.75 6.30 -17.28
N LEU A 93 -12.59 5.36 -16.36
CA LEU A 93 -11.35 5.15 -15.62
C LEU A 93 -10.21 4.65 -16.52
N ASN A 94 -10.47 3.81 -17.52
CA ASN A 94 -9.46 3.39 -18.48
C ASN A 94 -8.94 4.56 -19.33
N GLU A 95 -9.77 5.57 -19.61
CA GLU A 95 -9.33 6.78 -20.33
C GLU A 95 -8.57 7.76 -19.42
N MET A 96 -9.06 7.92 -18.18
CA MET A 96 -8.49 8.88 -17.21
C MET A 96 -7.25 8.35 -16.50
N TYR A 97 -7.16 7.04 -16.29
CA TYR A 97 -6.07 6.32 -15.62
C TYR A 97 -5.62 5.15 -16.50
N PRO A 98 -5.01 5.40 -17.68
CA PRO A 98 -4.65 4.35 -18.65
C PRO A 98 -3.58 3.37 -18.16
N PHE A 99 -2.99 3.65 -17.00
CA PHE A 99 -2.01 2.81 -16.33
C PHE A 99 -2.62 1.89 -15.27
N PHE A 100 -3.91 2.05 -14.93
CA PHE A 100 -4.61 1.11 -14.06
C PHE A 100 -5.30 0.03 -14.86
N TYR A 101 -5.15 -1.21 -14.39
CA TYR A 101 -5.76 -2.39 -14.98
C TYR A 101 -6.74 -2.97 -13.99
N PHE A 102 -8.03 -2.88 -14.32
CA PHE A 102 -9.13 -3.33 -13.47
C PHE A 102 -9.46 -4.80 -13.71
N GLU A 103 -9.62 -5.55 -12.63
CA GLU A 103 -10.02 -6.95 -12.63
C GLU A 103 -11.26 -7.12 -11.74
N GLU A 104 -12.34 -7.66 -12.31
CA GLU A 104 -13.58 -7.96 -11.58
C GLU A 104 -13.41 -9.25 -10.79
N THR A 105 -13.40 -9.16 -9.45
CA THR A 105 -13.23 -10.31 -8.55
C THR A 105 -14.56 -10.93 -8.15
N ALA A 106 -15.63 -10.13 -8.16
CA ALA A 106 -17.02 -10.52 -7.98
C ALA A 106 -17.91 -9.45 -8.67
N PRO A 107 -19.20 -9.72 -8.93
CA PRO A 107 -20.08 -8.75 -9.57
C PRO A 107 -20.03 -7.37 -8.89
N GLY A 108 -19.52 -6.38 -9.62
CA GLY A 108 -19.38 -5.00 -9.10
C GLY A 108 -18.21 -4.76 -8.15
N ASN A 109 -17.35 -5.74 -7.90
CA ASN A 109 -16.15 -5.58 -7.08
C ASN A 109 -14.91 -5.65 -7.96
N PHE A 110 -14.10 -4.60 -7.90
CA PHE A 110 -12.92 -4.47 -8.73
C PHE A 110 -11.68 -4.28 -7.87
N GLN A 111 -10.64 -5.03 -8.21
CA GLN A 111 -9.28 -4.74 -7.81
C GLN A 111 -8.54 -4.14 -8.98
N PHE A 112 -7.49 -3.37 -8.73
CA PHE A 112 -6.71 -2.80 -9.82
C PHE A 112 -5.21 -2.90 -9.59
N TYR A 113 -4.52 -3.09 -10.70
CA TYR A 113 -3.09 -3.22 -10.77
C TYR A 113 -2.47 -2.00 -11.43
N PHE A 114 -1.28 -1.63 -10.99
CA PHE A 114 -0.49 -0.61 -11.66
C PHE A 114 0.31 -1.25 -12.80
N GLY A 115 0.01 -0.86 -14.03
CA GLY A 115 0.69 -1.31 -15.22
C GLY A 115 0.36 -2.74 -15.65
N ASN A 116 0.81 -3.10 -16.86
CA ASN A 116 0.70 -4.45 -17.41
C ASN A 116 2.07 -5.02 -17.76
N TRP A 117 2.98 -4.94 -16.80
CA TRP A 117 4.31 -5.54 -16.88
C TRP A 117 4.41 -6.79 -16.00
N TRP A 118 5.45 -7.59 -16.24
CA TRP A 118 5.75 -8.74 -15.41
C TRP A 118 6.04 -8.30 -13.97
N GLY A 119 5.35 -8.91 -13.00
CA GLY A 119 5.41 -8.47 -11.61
C GLY A 119 4.53 -7.27 -11.27
N ARG A 120 3.49 -6.96 -12.08
CA ARG A 120 2.48 -5.95 -11.75
C ARG A 120 1.96 -6.15 -10.32
N ARG A 121 1.77 -5.05 -9.61
CA ARG A 121 1.40 -5.06 -8.20
C ARG A 121 -0.07 -4.72 -8.05
N LEU A 122 -0.75 -5.48 -7.18
CA LEU A 122 -2.08 -5.09 -6.72
C LEU A 122 -1.94 -3.74 -6.01
N PHE A 123 -2.58 -2.72 -6.54
CA PHE A 123 -2.42 -1.35 -6.06
C PHE A 123 -3.62 -0.86 -5.26
N GLY A 124 -4.76 -1.57 -5.32
CA GLY A 124 -5.93 -1.26 -4.51
C GLY A 124 -7.22 -1.90 -5.01
N THR A 125 -8.33 -1.43 -4.45
CA THR A 125 -9.69 -1.77 -4.89
C THR A 125 -10.48 -0.52 -5.27
N LEU A 126 -11.44 -0.68 -6.17
CA LEU A 126 -12.34 0.39 -6.59
C LEU A 126 -13.70 0.21 -5.89
N ASP A 127 -14.12 1.23 -5.17
CA ASP A 127 -15.51 1.37 -4.73
C ASP A 127 -16.30 2.04 -5.84
N VAL A 128 -17.08 1.25 -6.57
CA VAL A 128 -17.88 1.72 -7.71
C VAL A 128 -19.04 2.60 -7.27
N LEU A 129 -19.63 2.34 -6.10
CA LEU A 129 -20.77 3.07 -5.57
C LEU A 129 -20.34 4.47 -5.11
N ASN A 130 -19.13 4.57 -4.57
CA ASN A 130 -18.53 5.84 -4.16
C ASN A 130 -17.66 6.50 -5.23
N VAL A 131 -17.34 5.79 -6.31
CA VAL A 131 -16.41 6.23 -7.36
C VAL A 131 -15.06 6.64 -6.74
N GLU A 132 -14.49 5.73 -5.95
CA GLU A 132 -13.32 6.00 -5.13
C GLU A 132 -12.29 4.87 -5.20
N PHE A 133 -11.00 5.24 -5.25
CA PHE A 133 -9.91 4.30 -5.15
C PHE A 133 -9.52 4.08 -3.68
N HIS A 134 -9.57 2.83 -3.24
CA HIS A 134 -8.96 2.39 -2.00
C HIS A 134 -7.59 1.79 -2.30
N PHE A 135 -6.56 2.64 -2.22
CA PHE A 135 -5.18 2.21 -2.46
C PHE A 135 -4.67 1.28 -1.37
N ASP A 136 -3.84 0.30 -1.74
CA ASP A 136 -3.03 -0.42 -0.77
C ASP A 136 -2.09 0.57 -0.09
N LYS A 137 -2.24 0.72 1.22
CA LYS A 137 -1.52 1.72 1.99
C LYS A 137 0.00 1.58 1.86
N ARG A 138 0.53 0.36 1.87
CA ARG A 138 1.97 0.12 1.81
C ARG A 138 2.51 0.51 0.44
N GLU A 139 1.78 0.12 -0.61
CA GLU A 139 2.22 0.39 -1.98
C GLU A 139 2.09 1.87 -2.35
N TYR A 140 1.03 2.52 -1.85
CA TYR A 140 0.87 3.96 -1.96
C TYR A 140 1.99 4.74 -1.25
N GLU A 141 2.32 4.34 -0.01
CA GLU A 141 3.40 4.99 0.77
C GLU A 141 4.76 4.85 0.07
N LYS A 142 5.07 3.69 -0.52
CA LYS A 142 6.30 3.51 -1.31
C LYS A 142 6.33 4.45 -2.52
N LEU A 143 5.23 4.53 -3.27
CA LEU A 143 5.14 5.38 -4.45
C LEU A 143 5.29 6.85 -4.07
N SER A 144 4.58 7.31 -3.04
CA SER A 144 4.67 8.68 -2.51
C SER A 144 6.11 9.02 -2.10
N LYS A 145 6.73 8.17 -1.27
CA LYS A 145 8.12 8.35 -0.84
C LYS A 145 9.10 8.36 -2.02
N ALA A 146 8.84 7.58 -3.07
CA ALA A 146 9.68 7.59 -4.25
C ALA A 146 9.58 8.88 -5.07
N PHE A 147 8.46 9.60 -5.02
CA PHE A 147 8.36 10.96 -5.55
C PHE A 147 9.13 11.96 -4.68
N GLU A 148 9.04 11.87 -3.35
CA GLU A 148 9.82 12.73 -2.44
C GLU A 148 11.34 12.58 -2.63
N LEU A 149 11.82 11.34 -2.76
CA LEU A 149 13.25 11.04 -2.93
C LEU A 149 13.83 11.52 -4.27
N GLU A 150 12.99 11.80 -5.26
CA GLU A 150 13.45 12.29 -6.57
C GLU A 150 14.06 13.68 -6.46
N PHE A 151 13.56 14.52 -5.53
CA PHE A 151 14.17 15.83 -5.24
C PHE A 151 15.60 15.70 -4.71
N GLU A 152 15.94 14.55 -4.13
CA GLU A 152 17.28 14.23 -3.63
C GLU A 152 18.12 13.41 -4.63
N ASN A 153 17.62 13.18 -5.86
CA ASN A 153 18.21 12.25 -6.83
C ASN A 153 18.44 10.82 -6.28
N LYS A 154 17.59 10.39 -5.34
CA LYS A 154 17.64 9.07 -4.72
C LYS A 154 16.49 8.18 -5.20
N ARG A 155 16.73 6.87 -5.23
CA ARG A 155 15.65 5.87 -5.40
C ARG A 155 15.23 5.33 -4.04
N LEU A 156 14.06 4.69 -3.99
CA LEU A 156 13.48 4.17 -2.76
C LEU A 156 14.45 3.26 -2.00
N ASN A 157 15.14 2.37 -2.72
CA ASN A 157 15.99 1.35 -2.12
C ASN A 157 17.50 1.63 -2.21
N SER A 158 17.91 2.83 -2.64
CA SER A 158 19.33 3.17 -2.85
C SER A 158 20.19 2.94 -1.60
N ASP A 159 19.78 3.46 -0.44
CA ASP A 159 20.55 3.35 0.81
C ASP A 159 20.67 1.88 1.29
N ALA A 160 19.62 1.08 1.09
CA ALA A 160 19.61 -0.33 1.46
C ALA A 160 20.54 -1.16 0.56
N ILE A 161 20.49 -0.91 -0.76
CA ILE A 161 21.38 -1.54 -1.73
C ILE A 161 22.84 -1.19 -1.44
N GLU A 162 23.15 0.09 -1.14
CA GLU A 162 24.50 0.52 -0.80
C GLU A 162 25.03 -0.19 0.46
N ARG A 163 24.19 -0.30 1.50
CA ARG A 163 24.56 -1.00 2.74
C ARG A 163 24.88 -2.48 2.50
N LEU A 164 24.01 -3.20 1.78
CA LEU A 164 24.22 -4.62 1.46
C LEU A 164 25.46 -4.81 0.56
N SER A 165 25.70 -3.88 -0.37
CA SER A 165 26.87 -3.92 -1.24
C SER A 165 28.18 -3.76 -0.45
N LYS A 166 28.22 -2.81 0.51
CA LYS A 166 29.37 -2.63 1.42
C LYS A 166 29.60 -3.83 2.33
N GLU A 167 28.52 -4.47 2.79
CA GLU A 167 28.61 -5.69 3.57
C GLU A 167 29.20 -6.84 2.74
N ASN A 168 28.76 -7.01 1.51
CA ASN A 168 29.31 -7.99 0.58
C ASN A 168 30.80 -7.74 0.31
N GLU A 169 31.20 -6.48 0.10
CA GLU A 169 32.61 -6.11 -0.06
C GLU A 169 33.44 -6.49 1.17
N ARG A 170 32.94 -6.22 2.39
CA ARG A 170 33.59 -6.62 3.63
C ARG A 170 33.74 -8.14 3.74
N LEU A 171 32.69 -8.89 3.43
CA LEU A 171 32.68 -10.34 3.49
C LEU A 171 33.59 -10.96 2.43
N GLN A 172 33.65 -10.39 1.23
CA GLN A 172 34.57 -10.83 0.18
C GLN A 172 36.02 -10.58 0.58
N ASN A 173 36.33 -9.40 1.13
CA ASN A 173 37.66 -9.12 1.67
C ASN A 173 38.05 -10.08 2.80
N LEU A 174 37.09 -10.53 3.61
CA LEU A 174 37.30 -11.53 4.64
C LEU A 174 37.59 -12.92 4.04
N ILE A 175 36.91 -13.30 2.96
CA ILE A 175 37.21 -14.54 2.23
C ILE A 175 38.63 -14.45 1.61
N ASP A 176 38.93 -13.36 0.91
CA ASP A 176 40.17 -13.19 0.14
C ASP A 176 41.42 -13.11 1.05
N SER A 177 41.27 -12.67 2.31
CA SER A 177 42.36 -12.60 3.29
C SER A 177 42.58 -13.89 4.09
N GLN A 178 41.91 -15.01 3.74
CA GLN A 178 42.02 -16.28 4.47
C GLN A 178 43.46 -16.80 4.55
N ASP A 179 44.19 -16.81 3.43
CA ASP A 179 45.58 -17.29 3.40
C ASP A 179 46.50 -16.45 4.31
N GLN A 180 46.26 -15.13 4.38
CA GLN A 180 47.02 -14.23 5.24
C GLN A 180 46.74 -14.54 6.72
N ARG A 181 45.47 -14.75 7.09
CA ARG A 181 45.09 -15.13 8.46
C ARG A 181 45.66 -16.49 8.85
N ASP A 182 45.71 -17.44 7.93
CA ASP A 182 46.32 -18.76 8.17
C ASP A 182 47.82 -18.65 8.48
N GLN A 183 48.55 -17.85 7.69
CA GLN A 183 49.97 -17.57 7.94
C GLN A 183 50.19 -16.84 9.27
N GLU A 184 49.33 -15.86 9.62
CA GLU A 184 49.42 -15.15 10.88
C GLU A 184 49.15 -16.05 12.09
N LYS A 185 48.12 -16.91 12.03
CA LYS A 185 47.85 -17.91 13.07
C LYS A 185 49.04 -18.84 13.28
N GLU A 186 49.71 -19.27 12.21
CA GLU A 186 50.90 -20.12 12.31
C GLU A 186 52.07 -19.39 13.00
N LYS A 187 52.33 -18.13 12.61
CA LYS A 187 53.35 -17.29 13.26
C LYS A 187 53.05 -17.07 14.75
N LEU A 188 51.81 -16.76 15.11
CA LEU A 188 51.40 -16.55 16.50
C LEU A 188 51.54 -17.84 17.33
N ARG A 189 51.16 -19.00 16.77
CA ARG A 189 51.35 -20.31 17.41
C ARG A 189 52.84 -20.63 17.65
N ALA A 190 53.70 -20.28 16.71
CA ALA A 190 55.15 -20.42 16.87
C ALA A 190 55.69 -19.51 18.00
N GLN A 191 55.27 -18.25 18.07
CA GLN A 191 55.64 -17.31 19.15
C GLN A 191 55.16 -17.78 20.52
N ILE A 192 53.93 -18.29 20.62
CA ILE A 192 53.39 -18.87 21.87
C ILE A 192 54.25 -20.04 22.33
N LYS A 193 54.71 -20.90 21.40
CA LYS A 193 55.57 -22.04 21.69
C LYS A 193 56.95 -21.59 22.18
N GLU A 194 57.54 -20.59 21.54
CA GLU A 194 58.83 -20.00 21.92
C GLU A 194 58.79 -19.39 23.33
N ILE A 195 57.80 -18.51 23.60
CA ILE A 195 57.58 -17.92 24.93
C ILE A 195 57.37 -19.03 25.96
N SER A 196 56.71 -20.14 25.63
CA SER A 196 56.48 -21.23 26.58
C SER A 196 57.73 -22.06 26.89
N GLN A 197 58.76 -21.99 26.06
CA GLN A 197 60.04 -22.70 26.23
C GLN A 197 61.12 -21.83 26.89
N GLU A 198 60.92 -20.52 26.93
CA GLU A 198 61.83 -19.56 27.53
C GLU A 198 61.85 -19.70 29.06
N LYS A 199 63.04 -19.95 29.62
CA LYS A 199 63.24 -20.02 31.07
C LYS A 199 63.37 -18.60 31.62
N VAL A 200 62.32 -18.13 32.30
CA VAL A 200 62.26 -16.77 32.83
C VAL A 200 62.27 -16.78 34.36
N MET A 201 62.86 -15.75 34.94
CA MET A 201 62.97 -15.62 36.39
C MET A 201 61.59 -15.41 37.04
N PRO A 202 61.40 -15.79 38.32
CA PRO A 202 60.09 -15.79 38.97
C PRO A 202 59.34 -14.44 38.92
N TRP A 203 60.08 -13.32 38.99
CA TRP A 203 59.53 -11.97 38.96
C TRP A 203 59.06 -11.51 37.56
N GLU A 204 59.55 -12.13 36.48
CA GLU A 204 59.14 -11.84 35.09
C GLU A 204 58.02 -12.77 34.59
N SER A 205 57.71 -13.84 35.34
CA SER A 205 56.69 -14.82 34.96
C SER A 205 55.29 -14.23 34.75
N SER A 206 54.94 -13.15 35.48
CA SER A 206 53.65 -12.47 35.30
C SER A 206 53.56 -11.75 33.96
N LYS A 207 54.66 -11.12 33.51
CA LYS A 207 54.73 -10.40 32.24
C LYS A 207 54.73 -11.38 31.06
N GLN A 208 55.38 -12.54 31.23
CA GLN A 208 55.37 -13.63 30.27
C GLN A 208 53.95 -14.21 30.08
N LYS A 209 53.21 -14.43 31.17
CA LYS A 209 51.80 -14.87 31.12
C LYS A 209 50.91 -13.86 30.40
N GLU A 210 51.04 -12.57 30.70
CA GLU A 210 50.26 -11.52 30.03
C GLU A 210 50.54 -11.46 28.52
N SER A 211 51.82 -11.57 28.14
CA SER A 211 52.23 -11.55 26.73
C SER A 211 51.70 -12.77 25.98
N LYS A 212 51.75 -13.95 26.61
CA LYS A 212 51.15 -15.17 26.08
C LYS A 212 49.63 -15.03 25.92
N GLN A 213 48.96 -14.43 26.90
CA GLN A 213 47.51 -14.21 26.84
C GLN A 213 47.13 -13.33 25.64
N LYS A 214 47.85 -12.22 25.42
CA LYS A 214 47.60 -11.34 24.25
C LYS A 214 47.72 -12.08 22.92
N LEU A 215 48.70 -12.97 22.77
CA LEU A 215 48.86 -13.78 21.57
C LEU A 215 47.73 -14.81 21.41
N VAL A 216 47.28 -15.42 22.52
CA VAL A 216 46.13 -16.33 22.51
C VAL A 216 44.85 -15.59 22.12
N ASP A 217 44.64 -14.38 22.63
CA ASP A 217 43.49 -13.55 22.29
C ASP A 217 43.50 -13.18 20.80
N GLN A 218 44.67 -12.87 20.23
CA GLN A 218 44.83 -12.63 18.78
C GLN A 218 44.51 -13.88 17.94
N VAL A 219 44.96 -15.06 18.36
CA VAL A 219 44.61 -16.33 17.68
C VAL A 219 43.11 -16.61 17.76
N SER A 220 42.48 -16.32 18.91
CA SER A 220 41.03 -16.44 19.09
C SER A 220 40.28 -15.53 18.12
N HIS A 221 40.68 -14.26 18.03
CA HIS A 221 40.09 -13.31 17.10
C HIS A 221 40.22 -13.74 15.63
N LEU A 222 41.39 -14.24 15.21
CA LEU A 222 41.56 -14.78 13.86
C LEU A 222 40.67 -16.01 13.59
N THR A 223 40.43 -16.83 14.61
CA THR A 223 39.53 -18.00 14.50
C THR A 223 38.07 -17.57 14.36
N GLU A 224 37.63 -16.55 15.09
CA GLU A 224 36.29 -15.95 14.95
C GLU A 224 36.08 -15.38 13.53
N LEU A 225 37.12 -14.75 12.96
CA LEU A 225 37.08 -14.24 11.59
C LEU A 225 36.94 -15.36 10.55
N ASP A 226 37.51 -16.54 10.78
CA ASP A 226 37.33 -17.69 9.89
C ASP A 226 35.95 -18.32 10.00
N GLU A 227 35.37 -18.35 11.20
CA GLU A 227 33.97 -18.77 11.37
C GLU A 227 33.01 -17.83 10.61
N GLN A 228 33.29 -16.53 10.64
CA GLN A 228 32.55 -15.55 9.82
C GLN A 228 32.80 -15.78 8.32
N ALA A 229 34.04 -16.03 7.89
CA ALA A 229 34.36 -16.32 6.49
C ALA A 229 33.65 -17.59 5.97
N ASN A 230 33.50 -18.61 6.82
CA ASN A 230 32.81 -19.85 6.45
C ASN A 230 31.33 -19.64 6.12
N SER A 231 30.66 -18.69 6.79
CA SER A 231 29.26 -18.34 6.49
C SER A 231 29.13 -17.22 5.44
N ALA A 232 30.21 -16.50 5.15
CA ALA A 232 30.23 -15.34 4.25
C ALA A 232 29.69 -15.63 2.85
N TYR A 233 30.05 -16.75 2.22
CA TYR A 233 29.54 -17.10 0.89
C TYR A 233 28.02 -17.19 0.82
N ARG A 234 27.39 -17.76 1.86
CA ARG A 234 25.94 -17.87 1.92
C ARG A 234 25.31 -16.49 2.13
N THR A 235 25.85 -15.70 3.04
CA THR A 235 25.37 -14.34 3.31
C THR A 235 25.51 -13.44 2.09
N ILE A 236 26.62 -13.49 1.35
CA ILE A 236 26.82 -12.74 0.11
C ILE A 236 25.72 -13.08 -0.89
N ARG A 237 25.46 -14.37 -1.10
CA ARG A 237 24.40 -14.82 -2.02
C ARG A 237 23.01 -14.32 -1.59
N ASP A 238 22.67 -14.45 -0.30
CA ASP A 238 21.37 -13.99 0.23
C ASP A 238 21.23 -12.46 0.07
N ASN A 239 22.32 -11.72 0.27
CA ASN A 239 22.38 -10.27 0.04
C ASN A 239 22.22 -9.92 -1.44
N GLU A 240 22.86 -10.65 -2.37
CA GLU A 240 22.72 -10.45 -3.81
C GLU A 240 21.29 -10.69 -4.29
N GLU A 241 20.63 -11.74 -3.81
CA GLU A 241 19.21 -12.01 -4.10
C GLU A 241 18.33 -10.86 -3.62
N THR A 242 18.62 -10.32 -2.43
CA THR A 242 17.92 -9.16 -1.87
C THR A 242 18.16 -7.89 -2.69
N ILE A 243 19.41 -7.59 -3.06
CA ILE A 243 19.76 -6.44 -3.91
C ILE A 243 19.03 -6.52 -5.25
N LEU A 244 18.95 -7.70 -5.85
CA LEU A 244 18.22 -7.90 -7.11
C LEU A 244 16.72 -7.64 -6.94
N ALA A 245 16.11 -8.08 -5.84
CA ALA A 245 14.71 -7.81 -5.56
C ALA A 245 14.43 -6.31 -5.37
N LEU A 246 15.28 -5.62 -4.60
CA LEU A 246 15.19 -4.17 -4.38
C LEU A 246 15.37 -3.39 -5.70
N SER A 247 16.29 -3.82 -6.56
CA SER A 247 16.51 -3.20 -7.87
C SER A 247 15.32 -3.37 -8.82
N LYS A 248 14.66 -4.54 -8.77
CA LYS A 248 13.41 -4.78 -9.51
C LYS A 248 12.28 -3.88 -9.01
N GLU A 249 12.15 -3.72 -7.69
CA GLU A 249 11.17 -2.81 -7.10
C GLU A 249 11.41 -1.35 -7.51
N ASP A 250 12.65 -0.88 -7.47
CA ASP A 250 13.00 0.47 -7.93
C ASP A 250 12.66 0.69 -9.41
N THR A 251 12.85 -0.35 -10.24
CA THR A 251 12.50 -0.30 -11.67
C THR A 251 11.00 -0.21 -11.88
N LEU A 252 10.23 -1.02 -11.13
CA LEU A 252 8.77 -1.03 -11.17
C LEU A 252 8.19 0.33 -10.76
N ILE A 253 8.64 0.87 -9.62
CA ILE A 253 8.25 2.20 -9.15
C ILE A 253 8.62 3.27 -10.17
N GLY A 254 9.76 3.15 -10.84
CA GLY A 254 10.14 4.05 -11.94
C GLY A 254 9.09 4.13 -13.05
N TYR A 255 8.55 2.98 -13.49
CA TYR A 255 7.49 2.94 -14.49
C TYR A 255 6.16 3.50 -13.98
N GLU A 256 5.82 3.25 -12.71
CA GLU A 256 4.61 3.78 -12.07
C GLU A 256 4.65 5.31 -12.02
N LYS A 257 5.79 5.86 -11.56
CA LYS A 257 6.03 7.30 -11.54
C LYS A 257 5.93 7.92 -12.92
N GLN A 258 6.60 7.34 -13.91
CA GLN A 258 6.56 7.84 -15.29
C GLN A 258 5.12 7.86 -15.84
N SER A 259 4.32 6.86 -15.51
CA SER A 259 2.92 6.79 -15.94
C SER A 259 2.06 7.90 -15.32
N ILE A 260 2.26 8.17 -14.02
CA ILE A 260 1.60 9.30 -13.34
C ILE A 260 2.04 10.63 -13.95
N VAL A 261 3.35 10.85 -14.09
CA VAL A 261 3.90 12.09 -14.66
C VAL A 261 3.40 12.31 -16.08
N SER A 262 3.34 11.25 -16.89
CA SER A 262 2.86 11.34 -18.28
C SER A 262 1.39 11.77 -18.39
N LYS A 263 0.54 11.43 -17.41
CA LYS A 263 -0.90 11.73 -17.45
C LYS A 263 -1.28 12.97 -16.63
N PHE A 264 -0.68 13.14 -15.46
CA PHE A 264 -1.04 14.15 -14.46
C PHE A 264 0.05 15.22 -14.25
N GLY A 265 1.25 15.02 -14.80
CA GLY A 265 2.39 15.93 -14.66
C GLY A 265 3.11 15.78 -13.32
N THR A 266 2.38 15.86 -12.21
CA THR A 266 2.94 15.71 -10.85
C THR A 266 2.14 14.73 -10.01
N PHE A 267 2.73 14.27 -8.91
CA PHE A 267 2.06 13.40 -7.95
C PHE A 267 0.90 14.13 -7.24
N GLU A 268 1.07 15.40 -6.91
CA GLU A 268 0.03 16.22 -6.26
C GLU A 268 -1.19 16.40 -7.17
N ASN A 269 -0.97 16.54 -8.48
CA ASN A 269 -2.06 16.60 -9.46
C ASN A 269 -2.81 15.26 -9.55
N PHE A 270 -2.10 14.12 -9.48
CA PHE A 270 -2.72 12.81 -9.38
C PHE A 270 -3.56 12.67 -8.10
N GLU A 271 -3.03 13.08 -6.95
CA GLU A 271 -3.79 13.07 -5.68
C GLU A 271 -5.02 13.98 -5.74
N ALA A 272 -4.86 15.18 -6.29
CA ALA A 272 -5.95 16.14 -6.45
C ALA A 272 -7.05 15.58 -7.36
N LYS A 273 -6.68 14.87 -8.43
CA LYS A 273 -7.62 14.22 -9.33
C LYS A 273 -8.34 13.03 -8.71
N ASN A 274 -7.67 12.24 -7.88
CA ASN A 274 -8.33 11.18 -7.11
C ASN A 274 -9.37 11.77 -6.14
N LYS A 275 -9.05 12.88 -5.45
CA LYS A 275 -9.96 13.56 -4.53
C LYS A 275 -11.22 14.13 -5.20
N THR A 276 -11.16 14.41 -6.50
CA THR A 276 -12.31 14.95 -7.25
C THR A 276 -12.94 13.92 -8.18
N LEU A 277 -12.58 12.65 -8.05
CA LEU A 277 -12.95 11.60 -9.00
C LEU A 277 -14.46 11.44 -9.13
N TYR A 278 -15.18 11.36 -8.00
CA TYR A 278 -16.63 11.25 -7.99
C TYR A 278 -17.28 12.40 -8.77
N ARG A 279 -16.98 13.63 -8.38
CA ARG A 279 -17.51 14.83 -9.06
C ARG A 279 -17.16 14.87 -10.55
N ASP A 280 -15.91 14.59 -10.91
CA ASP A 280 -15.46 14.64 -12.29
C ASP A 280 -16.17 13.56 -13.15
N TYR A 281 -16.39 12.36 -12.59
CA TYR A 281 -17.14 11.29 -13.27
C TYR A 281 -18.63 11.62 -13.41
N ILE A 282 -19.30 12.09 -12.36
CA ILE A 282 -20.72 12.49 -12.46
C ILE A 282 -20.90 13.64 -13.47
N ALA A 283 -19.96 14.60 -13.50
CA ALA A 283 -19.95 15.65 -14.51
C ALA A 283 -19.79 15.08 -15.94
N ASN A 284 -18.96 14.05 -16.12
CA ASN A 284 -18.84 13.34 -17.40
C ASN A 284 -20.15 12.64 -17.80
N LEU A 285 -20.88 12.02 -16.86
CA LEU A 285 -22.19 11.42 -17.12
C LEU A 285 -23.24 12.46 -17.54
N ILE A 286 -23.17 13.68 -16.99
CA ILE A 286 -24.05 14.79 -17.38
C ILE A 286 -23.71 15.28 -18.79
N ALA A 287 -22.42 15.39 -19.11
CA ALA A 287 -21.96 15.89 -20.41
C ALA A 287 -22.17 14.86 -21.54
N SER A 288 -22.10 13.56 -21.24
CA SER A 288 -22.24 12.48 -22.22
C SER A 288 -23.70 12.11 -22.51
N LYS A 289 -24.67 12.94 -22.11
CA LYS A 289 -26.12 12.70 -22.28
C LYS A 289 -26.66 13.21 -23.64
N GLU A 290 -25.79 13.37 -24.64
CA GLU A 290 -26.12 13.60 -26.05
C GLU A 290 -26.09 12.28 -26.85
#